data_AF-A0A660TX89-F1
#
_entry.id   AF-A0A660TX89-F1
#
_cell.length_a   1.000
_cell.length_b   1.000
_cell.length_c   1.000
_cell.angle_alpha   90.00
_cell.angle_beta   90.00
_cell.angle_gamma   90.00
#
_symmetry.space_group_name_H-M   'P 1'
#
loop_
_entity.id
_entity.type
_entity.pdbx_description
1 polymer ?
#
loop_
_entity_poly.entity_id
_entity_poly.type
_entity_poly.pdbx_seq_one_letter_code
_entity_poly.pdbx_strand_id
1 'polypeptide(L)'
;MKPGERCLIVEDVITTGGSVLEVKDVIERCGGRVVGYGCIVDRSGGKFKVSEPFHACLEMDIPVYNPDNCPLCQKGLKAEKPGSRDLKQL
;
A
#
# COMPACT_ATOMS: atom_id res chain seq x y z
N MET A 1 -9.14 10.85 -20.39
CA MET A 1 -10.37 10.68 -19.59
C MET A 1 -11.37 11.73 -20.03
N LYS A 2 -12.67 11.54 -19.77
CA LYS A 2 -13.62 12.65 -19.94
C LYS A 2 -13.38 13.69 -18.84
N PRO A 3 -13.49 15.01 -19.12
CA PRO A 3 -13.37 16.01 -18.07
C PRO A 3 -14.34 15.74 -16.91
N GLY A 4 -13.81 15.68 -15.69
CA GLY A 4 -14.57 15.41 -14.47
C GLY A 4 -14.96 13.95 -14.25
N GLU A 5 -14.45 13.01 -15.06
CA GLU A 5 -14.70 11.58 -14.89
C GLU A 5 -14.28 11.11 -13.48
N ARG A 6 -15.23 10.54 -12.75
CA ARG A 6 -15.05 10.14 -11.34
C ARG A 6 -14.32 8.80 -11.25
N CYS A 7 -13.24 8.76 -10.49
CA CYS A 7 -12.42 7.57 -10.32
C CYS A 7 -12.30 7.16 -8.86
N LEU A 8 -12.40 5.85 -8.63
CA LEU A 8 -12.03 5.21 -7.37
C LEU A 8 -10.69 4.50 -7.59
N ILE A 9 -9.71 4.74 -6.73
CA ILE A 9 -8.43 4.00 -6.76
C ILE A 9 -8.57 2.82 -5.80
N VAL A 10 -8.26 1.61 -6.26
CA VAL A 10 -8.32 0.39 -5.45
C VAL A 10 -6.97 -0.32 -5.50
N GLU A 11 -6.45 -0.73 -4.34
CA GLU A 11 -5.25 -1.57 -4.22
C GLU A 11 -5.49 -2.82 -3.34
N ASP A 12 -4.62 -3.81 -3.43
CA ASP A 12 -4.55 -4.94 -2.52
C ASP A 12 -4.13 -4.47 -1.11
N VAL A 13 -3.02 -3.76 -0.99
CA VAL A 13 -2.38 -3.38 0.26
C VAL A 13 -1.85 -1.96 0.20
N ILE A 14 -2.33 -1.11 1.10
CA ILE A 14 -1.77 0.24 1.29
C ILE A 14 -0.78 0.22 2.44
N THR A 15 0.48 0.61 2.17
CA THR A 15 1.51 0.79 3.21
C THR A 15 1.69 2.28 3.54
N THR A 16 2.54 3.00 2.82
CA THR A 16 2.66 4.46 2.96
C THR A 16 1.60 5.22 2.15
N GLY A 17 1.05 4.57 1.11
CA GLY A 17 0.12 5.17 0.17
C GLY A 17 0.77 6.00 -0.95
N GLY A 18 2.09 6.01 -1.06
CA GLY A 18 2.79 6.78 -2.11
C GLY A 18 2.31 6.43 -3.53
N SER A 19 2.24 5.14 -3.86
CA SER A 19 1.82 4.68 -5.19
C SER A 19 0.41 5.13 -5.58
N VAL A 20 -0.55 5.09 -4.64
CA VAL A 20 -1.93 5.53 -4.94
C VAL A 20 -2.03 7.05 -5.10
N LEU A 21 -1.15 7.83 -4.46
CA LEU A 21 -1.07 9.27 -4.66
C LEU A 21 -0.44 9.63 -6.01
N GLU A 22 0.57 8.90 -6.47
CA GLU A 22 1.11 9.07 -7.83
C GLU A 22 0.04 8.78 -8.89
N VAL A 23 -0.80 7.77 -8.66
CA VAL A 23 -1.94 7.45 -9.53
C VAL A 23 -2.99 8.57 -9.51
N LYS A 24 -3.28 9.15 -8.33
CA LYS A 24 -4.15 10.34 -8.20
C LYS A 24 -3.65 11.46 -9.11
N ASP A 25 -2.37 11.80 -9.03
CA ASP A 25 -1.78 12.88 -9.82
C ASP A 25 -1.93 12.63 -11.32
N VAL A 26 -1.72 11.40 -11.78
CA VAL A 26 -1.89 11.03 -13.19
C VAL A 26 -3.35 11.15 -13.62
N ILE A 27 -4.30 10.69 -12.80
CA ILE A 27 -5.74 10.78 -13.06
C ILE A 27 -6.16 12.25 -13.19
N GLU A 28 -5.75 13.10 -12.26
CA GLU A 28 -6.12 14.52 -12.24
C GLU A 28 -5.51 15.28 -13.43
N ARG A 29 -4.25 14.98 -13.81
CA ARG A 29 -3.63 15.52 -15.03
C ARG A 29 -4.35 15.09 -16.31
N CYS A 30 -4.97 13.92 -16.31
CA CYS A 30 -5.77 13.42 -17.43
C CYS A 30 -7.20 13.98 -17.48
N GLY A 31 -7.55 14.89 -16.57
CA GLY A 31 -8.89 15.51 -16.46
C GLY A 31 -9.90 14.69 -15.65
N GLY A 32 -9.46 13.63 -14.98
CA GLY A 32 -10.29 12.87 -14.04
C GLY A 32 -10.37 13.51 -12.66
N ARG A 33 -11.23 12.95 -11.81
CA ARG A 33 -11.37 13.35 -10.40
C ARG A 33 -11.38 12.10 -9.53
N VAL A 34 -10.39 11.96 -8.66
CA VAL A 34 -10.41 10.91 -7.64
C VAL A 34 -11.47 11.25 -6.60
N VAL A 35 -12.36 10.30 -6.33
CA VAL A 35 -13.47 10.48 -5.39
C VAL A 35 -13.37 9.57 -4.16
N GLY A 36 -12.31 8.77 -4.07
CA GLY A 36 -12.04 7.92 -2.92
C GLY A 36 -10.97 6.87 -3.20
N TYR A 37 -10.63 6.13 -2.16
CA TYR A 37 -9.66 5.04 -2.16
C TYR A 37 -10.25 3.81 -1.48
N GLY A 38 -9.86 2.63 -1.97
CA GLY A 38 -10.20 1.35 -1.37
C GLY A 38 -8.98 0.45 -1.28
N CYS A 39 -8.88 -0.36 -0.22
CA CYS A 39 -7.96 -1.48 -0.22
C CYS A 39 -8.47 -2.71 0.54
N ILE A 40 -7.87 -3.87 0.28
CA ILE A 40 -8.16 -5.05 1.08
C ILE A 40 -7.49 -4.90 2.45
N VAL A 41 -6.21 -4.50 2.49
CA VAL A 41 -5.42 -4.41 3.73
C VAL A 41 -4.75 -3.04 3.86
N ASP A 42 -5.09 -2.30 4.92
CA ASP A 42 -4.36 -1.09 5.33
C ASP A 42 -3.25 -1.47 6.33
N ARG A 43 -2.00 -1.30 5.90
CA ARG A 43 -0.77 -1.46 6.69
C ARG A 43 -0.14 -0.12 7.09
N SER A 44 -0.80 0.99 6.82
CA SER A 44 -0.31 2.32 7.18
C SER A 44 -0.37 2.58 8.68
N GLY A 45 -1.14 1.78 9.43
CA GLY A 45 -1.43 2.04 10.85
C GLY A 45 -2.18 3.36 11.02
N GLY A 46 -3.14 3.63 10.13
CA GLY A 46 -3.91 4.87 10.10
C GLY A 46 -3.14 6.11 9.63
N LYS A 47 -1.90 5.98 9.15
CA LYS A 47 -1.06 7.10 8.66
C LYS A 47 -1.43 7.53 7.25
N PHE A 48 -2.10 6.68 6.47
CA PHE A 48 -2.64 7.08 5.17
C PHE A 48 -3.85 7.99 5.38
N LYS A 49 -3.61 9.30 5.40
CA LYS A 49 -4.62 10.34 5.56
C LYS A 49 -4.79 11.11 4.26
N VAL A 50 -6.00 11.04 3.72
CA VAL A 50 -6.42 11.71 2.49
C VAL A 50 -7.74 12.45 2.71
N SER A 51 -8.01 13.45 1.89
CA SER A 51 -9.25 14.22 1.96
C SER A 51 -10.46 13.46 1.43
N GLU A 52 -10.24 12.55 0.48
CA GLU A 52 -11.30 11.73 -0.08
C GLU A 52 -11.63 10.53 0.82
N PRO A 53 -12.85 9.97 0.76
CA PRO A 53 -13.21 8.75 1.49
C PRO A 53 -12.21 7.62 1.26
N PHE A 54 -11.77 6.98 2.33
CA PHE A 54 -10.90 5.80 2.29
C PHE A 54 -11.55 4.65 3.06
N HIS A 55 -11.60 3.47 2.43
CA HIS A 55 -12.12 2.25 3.03
C HIS A 55 -11.14 1.10 2.90
N ALA A 56 -10.90 0.39 4.00
CA ALA A 56 -10.14 -0.85 4.03
C ALA A 56 -11.02 -2.00 4.52
N CYS A 57 -10.87 -3.20 3.95
CA CYS A 57 -11.53 -4.40 4.50
C CYS A 57 -10.90 -4.84 5.83
N LEU A 58 -9.59 -4.62 5.99
CA LEU A 58 -8.82 -4.94 7.18
C LEU A 58 -7.78 -3.85 7.44
N GLU A 59 -7.70 -3.37 8.68
CA GLU A 59 -6.60 -2.53 9.16
C GLU A 59 -5.67 -3.40 10.02
N MET A 60 -4.37 -3.31 9.78
CA MET A 60 -3.35 -4.00 10.56
C MET A 60 -2.14 -3.09 10.82
N ASP A 61 -1.72 -3.04 12.07
CA ASP A 61 -0.45 -2.42 12.45
C ASP A 61 0.62 -3.52 12.53
N ILE A 62 1.57 -3.49 11.58
CA ILE A 62 2.72 -4.40 11.57
C ILE A 62 3.98 -3.57 11.82
N PRO A 63 4.71 -3.81 12.92
CA PRO A 63 5.91 -3.05 13.23
C PRO A 63 6.98 -3.25 12.17
N VAL A 64 7.61 -2.13 11.77
CA VAL A 64 8.77 -2.11 10.89
C VAL A 64 10.00 -1.89 11.75
N TYR A 65 10.93 -2.83 11.73
CA TYR A 65 12.17 -2.76 12.49
C TYR A 65 13.32 -2.29 11.61
N ASN A 66 14.17 -1.41 12.13
CA ASN A 66 15.50 -1.21 11.59
C ASN A 66 16.28 -2.54 11.73
N PRO A 67 17.13 -2.92 10.74
CA PRO A 67 17.99 -4.10 10.84
C PRO A 67 18.69 -4.27 12.19
N ASP A 68 19.21 -3.17 12.78
CA ASP A 68 19.94 -3.17 14.06
C ASP A 68 19.04 -3.52 15.26
N ASN A 69 17.73 -3.28 15.13
CA ASN A 69 16.74 -3.42 16.21
C ASN A 69 15.70 -4.52 15.94
N CYS A 70 15.97 -5.43 15.00
CA CYS A 70 15.04 -6.52 14.69
C CYS A 70 15.09 -7.62 15.77
N PRO A 71 13.99 -7.89 16.51
CA PRO A 71 13.99 -8.87 17.59
C PRO A 71 14.18 -10.31 17.11
N LEU A 72 13.87 -10.59 15.84
CA LEU A 72 14.10 -11.91 15.24
C LEU A 72 15.56 -12.07 14.80
N CYS A 73 16.19 -11.02 14.27
CA CYS A 73 17.61 -11.03 13.92
C CYS A 73 18.49 -11.17 15.16
N GLN A 74 18.15 -10.50 16.27
CA GLN A 74 18.85 -10.63 17.55
C GLN A 74 18.78 -12.06 18.13
N LYS A 75 17.73 -12.82 17.78
CA LYS A 75 17.60 -14.24 18.13
C LYS A 75 18.35 -15.18 17.18
N GLY A 76 19.03 -14.64 16.16
CA GLY A 76 19.75 -15.42 15.15
C GLY A 76 18.84 -16.18 14.17
N LEU A 77 17.55 -15.82 14.09
CA LEU A 77 16.62 -16.47 13.16
C LEU A 77 16.93 -16.02 11.73
N LYS A 78 16.98 -16.99 10.80
CA LYS A 78 17.19 -16.71 9.39
C LYS A 78 15.88 -16.23 8.77
N ALA A 79 15.94 -15.12 8.04
CA ALA A 79 14.80 -14.64 7.28
C ALA A 79 14.48 -15.63 6.15
N GLU A 80 13.22 -16.05 6.08
CA GLU A 80 12.68 -16.79 4.94
C GLU A 80 12.06 -15.78 3.98
N LYS A 81 12.35 -15.93 2.68
CA LYS A 81 11.76 -15.11 1.62
C LYS A 81 10.70 -15.95 0.90
N PRO A 82 9.43 -15.89 1.32
CA PRO A 82 8.36 -16.61 0.65
C PRO A 82 8.12 -16.03 -0.75
N GLY A 83 7.72 -16.89 -1.68
CA GLY A 83 7.36 -16.51 -3.04
C GLY A 83 8.26 -17.12 -4.11
N SER A 84 7.83 -17.00 -5.37
CA SER A 84 8.44 -17.70 -6.50
C SER A 84 9.65 -17.01 -7.13
N ARG A 85 9.97 -15.78 -6.70
CA ARG A 85 11.04 -14.98 -7.33
C ARG A 85 12.42 -15.62 -7.26
N ASP A 86 12.66 -16.47 -6.26
CA ASP A 86 13.92 -17.20 -6.10
C ASP A 86 13.76 -18.73 -6.28
N LEU A 87 12.57 -19.21 -6.68
CA LEU A 87 12.40 -20.58 -7.16
C LEU A 87 13.12 -20.67 -8.51
N LYS A 88 14.40 -21.05 -8.50
CA LYS A 88 15.03 -21.60 -9.71
C LYS A 88 14.12 -22.72 -10.19
N GLN A 89 13.74 -22.67 -11.46
CA GLN A 89 12.93 -23.70 -12.12
C GLN A 89 13.42 -25.08 -11.67
N LEU A 90 12.52 -25.84 -11.04
CA LEU A 90 12.73 -27.26 -10.75
C LEU A 90 12.97 -28.03 -12.05
#